data_AF-K9TG71-F1
#
_entry.id   AF-K9TG71-F1
#
_cell.length_a   1.000
_cell.length_b   1.000
_cell.length_c   1.000
_cell.angle_alpha   90.00
_cell.angle_beta   90.00
_cell.angle_gamma   90.00
#
_symmetry.space_group_name_H-M   'P 1'
#
loop_
_entity.id
_entity.type
_entity.pdbx_description
1 polymer ?
#
loop_
_entity_poly.entity_id
_entity_poly.type
_entity_poly.pdbx_seq_one_letter_code
_entity_poly.pdbx_strand_id
1 'polypeptide(L)'
;MNIPFILDLAIGLIFVYLILSLLASEIQELMTTLLQWRAEHLKKSIEVLMGGTKESEESRKARILANELYAHPLIKDLNQEAKGALAQGFRKISSGLFKIYQKMTHTENVFGENEGGPSYIRPDFFAVTLLDILGVDKISHALSIARIEKFKQEQLKEIIGLSKTASLNEANTSIFKKELRECGQNFNDLVTKYAQEEITLAMFVELMEERLLLFVANSRLAFAAEGEGESPEFLLERISAVAKRIYGEAGQKVLLKNLKPEPREIMASLPRYREVYLEIQEIFEDKNSPAYQGIESAFKELEKVIDLLPESLKESLRVLAKRAQQKNDGAQDTLNTFQQEIEIWFDRSMERSSGVYKRNARGIAIIIGCLVAAIANADTIYIVSSLSKDPVLRATVTQNAQSIVNAQPIRDPRELEGVKAELRKSLQDISLPIGWSEITVKEQRIQNSQWRVPFVKQFAGWLLSGIAISMGSSFWFDLMSKIVNVRNAGKGSYPTDDHSSRSL
;
A
#
# COMPACT_ATOMS: atom_id res chain seq x y z
N MET A 1 -34.38 25.36 -38.45
CA MET A 1 -33.07 25.61 -37.82
C MET A 1 -32.05 24.76 -38.57
N ASN A 2 -31.03 25.38 -39.18
CA ASN A 2 -30.10 24.64 -40.06
C ASN A 2 -29.10 23.84 -39.21
N ILE A 3 -28.76 22.62 -39.62
CA ILE A 3 -27.81 21.72 -38.91
C ILE A 3 -26.47 22.43 -38.57
N PRO A 4 -25.86 23.24 -39.46
CA PRO A 4 -24.64 23.99 -39.15
C PRO A 4 -24.78 24.95 -37.97
N PHE A 5 -25.94 25.61 -37.82
CA PHE A 5 -26.20 26.53 -36.71
C PHE A 5 -26.23 25.79 -35.36
N ILE A 6 -26.85 24.61 -35.32
CA ILE A 6 -26.93 23.78 -34.11
C ILE A 6 -25.52 23.31 -33.71
N LEU A 7 -24.72 22.88 -34.70
CA LEU A 7 -23.35 22.43 -34.46
C LEU A 7 -22.47 23.57 -33.94
N ASP A 8 -22.54 24.76 -34.54
CA ASP A 8 -21.75 25.91 -34.10
C ASP A 8 -22.16 26.38 -32.69
N LEU A 9 -23.46 26.37 -32.37
CA LEU A 9 -23.96 26.67 -31.04
C LEU A 9 -23.47 25.65 -30.01
N ALA A 10 -23.50 24.36 -30.35
CA ALA A 10 -23.01 23.29 -29.48
C ALA A 10 -21.50 23.42 -29.24
N ILE A 11 -20.70 23.65 -30.29
CA ILE A 11 -19.25 23.85 -30.19
C ILE A 11 -18.94 25.05 -29.28
N GLY A 12 -19.66 26.16 -29.47
CA GLY A 12 -19.47 27.36 -28.64
C GLY A 12 -19.77 27.10 -27.16
N LEU A 13 -20.86 26.40 -26.87
CA LEU A 13 -21.24 26.04 -25.51
C LEU A 13 -20.21 25.11 -24.85
N ILE A 14 -19.77 24.10 -25.58
CA ILE A 14 -18.75 23.13 -25.12
C ILE A 14 -17.43 23.84 -24.83
N PHE A 15 -17.04 24.81 -25.67
CA PHE A 15 -15.83 25.60 -25.48
C PHE A 15 -15.86 26.41 -24.18
N VAL A 16 -16.98 27.10 -23.91
CA VAL A 16 -17.16 27.85 -22.65
C VAL A 16 -17.02 26.92 -21.44
N TYR A 17 -17.65 25.74 -21.47
CA TYR A 17 -17.55 24.80 -20.35
C TYR A 17 -16.20 24.10 -20.26
N LEU A 18 -15.49 23.89 -21.36
CA LEU A 18 -14.11 23.39 -21.32
C LEU A 18 -13.22 24.34 -20.52
N ILE A 19 -13.31 25.65 -20.78
CA ILE A 19 -12.56 26.67 -20.06
C ILE A 19 -12.89 26.67 -18.56
N LEU A 20 -14.18 26.75 -18.24
CA LEU A 20 -14.63 26.81 -16.85
C LEU A 20 -14.29 25.52 -16.09
N SER A 21 -14.34 24.36 -16.76
CA SER A 21 -13.97 23.07 -16.18
C SER A 21 -12.46 22.89 -16.00
N LEU A 22 -11.64 23.51 -16.85
CA LEU A 22 -10.19 23.54 -16.65
C LEU A 22 -9.84 24.34 -15.38
N LEU A 23 -10.44 25.53 -15.21
CA LEU A 23 -10.27 26.33 -14.01
C LEU A 23 -10.75 25.58 -12.75
N ALA A 24 -11.93 24.95 -12.81
CA ALA A 24 -12.46 24.17 -11.70
C ALA A 24 -11.58 22.96 -11.38
N SER A 25 -10.98 22.31 -12.38
CA SER A 25 -10.06 21.18 -12.19
C SER A 25 -8.77 21.62 -11.49
N GLU A 26 -8.21 22.79 -11.84
CA GLU A 26 -7.05 23.37 -11.13
C GLU A 26 -7.37 23.68 -9.66
N ILE A 27 -8.53 24.28 -9.40
CA ILE A 27 -9.00 24.54 -8.03
C ILE A 27 -9.19 23.23 -7.27
N GLN A 28 -9.81 22.23 -7.90
CA GLN A 28 -10.03 20.92 -7.30
C GLN A 28 -8.70 20.22 -6.98
N GLU A 29 -7.72 20.27 -7.88
CA GLU A 29 -6.40 19.67 -7.70
C GLU A 29 -5.63 20.30 -6.53
N LEU A 30 -5.62 21.64 -6.46
CA LEU A 30 -5.05 22.39 -5.34
C LEU A 30 -5.75 22.05 -4.03
N MET A 31 -7.09 21.96 -4.05
CA MET A 31 -7.85 21.55 -2.88
C MET A 31 -7.50 20.13 -2.44
N THR A 32 -7.45 19.15 -3.34
CA THR A 32 -7.13 17.76 -3.00
C THR A 32 -5.70 17.57 -2.50
N THR A 33 -4.76 18.40 -2.96
CA THR A 33 -3.37 18.36 -2.50
C THR A 33 -3.23 19.01 -1.11
N LEU A 34 -4.04 20.02 -0.80
CA LEU A 34 -3.97 20.77 0.46
C LEU A 34 -4.89 20.24 1.57
N LEU A 35 -5.94 19.50 1.22
CA LEU A 35 -6.86 18.86 2.15
C LEU A 35 -6.41 17.41 2.35
N GLN A 36 -5.94 17.10 3.56
CA GLN A 36 -5.43 15.78 3.98
C GLN A 36 -6.48 14.65 3.96
N TRP A 37 -7.61 14.84 3.29
CA TRP A 37 -8.71 13.90 3.15
C TRP A 37 -8.28 12.55 2.63
N ARG A 38 -7.32 12.51 1.70
CA ARG A 38 -6.80 11.25 1.18
C ARG A 38 -6.05 10.46 2.27
N ALA A 39 -5.23 11.15 3.07
CA ALA A 39 -4.52 10.54 4.20
C ALA A 39 -5.48 10.08 5.30
N GLU A 40 -6.50 10.89 5.62
CA GLU A 40 -7.51 10.57 6.62
C GLU A 40 -8.34 9.35 6.19
N HIS A 41 -8.78 9.33 4.94
CA HIS A 41 -9.52 8.21 4.38
C HIS A 41 -8.66 6.94 4.36
N LEU A 42 -7.37 7.05 4.03
CA LEU A 42 -6.44 5.91 4.05
C LEU A 42 -6.32 5.35 5.48
N LYS A 43 -6.07 6.21 6.47
CA LYS A 43 -5.99 5.79 7.87
C LYS A 43 -7.29 5.14 8.33
N LYS A 44 -8.44 5.75 8.03
CA LYS A 44 -9.75 5.18 8.39
C LYS A 44 -10.00 3.82 7.73
N SER A 45 -9.55 3.66 6.49
CA SER A 45 -9.67 2.39 5.76
C SER A 45 -8.79 1.30 6.39
N ILE A 46 -7.61 1.67 6.89
CA ILE A 46 -6.71 0.78 7.64
C ILE A 46 -7.32 0.38 8.99
N GLU A 47 -7.91 1.32 9.74
CA GLU A 47 -8.64 1.02 10.98
C GLU A 47 -9.77 0.01 10.74
N VAL A 48 -10.57 0.23 9.69
CA VAL A 48 -11.68 -0.65 9.31
C VAL A 48 -11.18 -2.01 8.81
N LEU A 49 -10.05 -2.04 8.09
CA LEU A 49 -9.42 -3.27 7.64
C LEU A 49 -9.00 -4.15 8.83
N MET A 50 -8.49 -3.53 9.90
CA MET A 50 -7.99 -4.25 11.07
C MET A 50 -9.09 -4.62 12.08
N GLY A 51 -10.04 -3.72 12.37
CA GLY A 51 -11.04 -3.89 13.44
C GLY A 51 -12.50 -4.01 12.99
N GLY A 52 -12.78 -3.88 11.69
CA GLY A 52 -14.13 -3.86 11.14
C GLY A 52 -14.82 -2.50 11.22
N THR A 53 -16.12 -2.47 10.90
CA THR A 53 -16.88 -1.21 10.71
C THR A 53 -17.69 -0.74 11.91
N LYS A 54 -17.93 -1.61 12.91
CA LYS A 54 -18.77 -1.29 14.07
C LYS A 54 -17.92 -0.74 15.21
N GLU A 55 -18.41 0.29 15.88
CA GLU A 55 -17.76 0.79 17.09
C GLU A 55 -17.82 -0.29 18.19
N SER A 56 -16.64 -0.78 18.56
CA SER A 56 -16.42 -1.90 19.48
C SER A 56 -15.03 -1.76 20.10
N GLU A 57 -14.72 -2.58 21.12
CA GLU A 57 -13.36 -2.67 21.65
C GLU A 57 -12.35 -3.05 20.54
N GLU A 58 -12.76 -3.87 19.58
CA GLU A 58 -11.94 -4.27 18.43
C GLU A 58 -11.59 -3.07 17.53
N SER A 59 -12.53 -2.16 17.30
CA SER A 59 -12.27 -0.91 16.57
C SER A 59 -11.40 0.07 17.37
N ARG A 60 -11.36 0.01 18.70
CA ARG A 60 -10.41 0.81 19.50
C ARG A 60 -8.99 0.24 19.43
N LYS A 61 -8.85 -1.08 19.59
CA LYS A 61 -7.59 -1.80 19.38
C LYS A 61 -7.01 -1.53 17.99
N ALA A 62 -7.85 -1.59 16.95
CA ALA A 62 -7.45 -1.28 15.58
C ALA A 62 -6.99 0.17 15.39
N ARG A 63 -7.64 1.13 16.05
CA ARG A 63 -7.21 2.54 16.06
C ARG A 63 -5.82 2.71 16.68
N ILE A 64 -5.57 2.05 17.81
CA ILE A 64 -4.26 2.09 18.47
C ILE A 64 -3.19 1.47 17.57
N LEU A 65 -3.45 0.28 17.01
CA LEU A 65 -2.52 -0.38 16.11
C LEU A 65 -2.26 0.42 14.82
N ALA A 66 -3.28 1.09 14.30
CA ALA A 66 -3.11 2.01 13.17
C ALA A 66 -2.23 3.21 13.55
N ASN A 67 -2.33 3.73 14.77
CA ASN A 67 -1.45 4.80 15.24
C ASN A 67 0.01 4.34 15.29
N GLU A 68 0.27 3.15 15.84
CA GLU A 68 1.61 2.55 15.85
C GLU A 68 2.16 2.38 14.42
N LEU A 69 1.33 1.89 13.49
CA LEU A 69 1.70 1.76 12.09
C LEU A 69 2.08 3.10 11.43
N TYR A 70 1.35 4.18 11.73
CA TYR A 70 1.67 5.51 11.21
C TYR A 70 2.86 6.18 11.93
N ALA A 71 3.15 5.78 13.18
CA ALA A 71 4.31 6.24 13.93
C ALA A 71 5.61 5.55 13.46
N HIS A 72 5.50 4.37 12.84
CA HIS A 72 6.62 3.60 12.33
C HIS A 72 7.45 4.39 11.30
N PRO A 73 8.80 4.38 11.37
CA PRO A 73 9.66 5.19 10.49
C PRO A 73 9.37 5.01 8.99
N LEU A 74 9.16 3.77 8.53
CA LEU A 74 8.89 3.47 7.12
C LEU A 74 7.61 4.12 6.57
N ILE A 75 6.63 4.40 7.43
CA ILE A 75 5.36 5.04 7.04
C ILE A 75 5.40 6.53 7.32
N LYS A 76 5.97 6.93 8.46
CA LYS A 76 6.09 8.32 8.87
C LYS A 76 6.87 9.15 7.85
N ASP A 77 7.96 8.60 7.30
CA ASP A 77 8.81 9.30 6.34
C ASP A 77 8.16 9.48 4.96
N LEU A 78 7.08 8.73 4.66
CA LEU A 78 6.28 8.94 3.45
C LEU A 78 5.48 10.26 3.50
N ASN A 79 5.35 10.87 4.67
CA ASN A 79 4.67 12.16 4.82
C ASN A 79 5.59 13.30 4.36
N GLN A 80 5.58 13.57 3.04
CA GLN A 80 6.27 14.72 2.46
C GLN A 80 5.48 16.00 2.70
N GLU A 81 5.82 16.70 3.79
CA GLU A 81 5.20 17.99 4.10
C GLU A 81 5.96 19.16 3.49
N ALA A 82 5.24 20.05 2.80
CA ALA A 82 5.79 21.34 2.38
C ALA A 82 6.01 22.25 3.61
N LYS A 83 7.27 22.60 3.90
CA LYS A 83 7.71 23.38 5.09
C LYS A 83 7.82 24.90 4.85
N GLY A 84 7.06 25.47 3.92
CA GLY A 84 7.12 26.90 3.57
C GLY A 84 6.14 27.80 4.34
N ALA A 85 6.45 29.10 4.45
CA ALA A 85 5.55 30.08 5.09
C ALA A 85 4.18 30.19 4.38
N LEU A 86 4.16 30.08 3.05
CA LEU A 86 2.92 29.97 2.27
C LEU A 86 2.15 28.69 2.64
N ALA A 87 2.84 27.55 2.76
CA ALA A 87 2.22 26.30 3.15
C ALA A 87 1.57 26.38 4.55
N GLN A 88 2.21 27.05 5.52
CA GLN A 88 1.62 27.29 6.84
C GLN A 88 0.37 28.17 6.79
N GLY A 89 0.36 29.24 5.97
CA GLY A 89 -0.82 30.06 5.73
C GLY A 89 -1.97 29.27 5.12
N PHE A 90 -1.68 28.46 4.10
CA PHE A 90 -2.65 27.57 3.48
C PHE A 90 -3.18 26.49 4.43
N ARG A 91 -2.36 25.94 5.34
CA ARG A 91 -2.81 25.00 6.39
C ARG A 91 -3.83 25.61 7.35
N LYS A 92 -3.66 26.88 7.72
CA LYS A 92 -4.66 27.57 8.59
C LYS A 92 -6.01 27.71 7.88
N ILE A 93 -6.00 27.97 6.58
CA ILE A 93 -7.22 28.05 5.77
C ILE A 93 -7.84 26.66 5.59
N SER A 94 -7.03 25.66 5.21
CA SER A 94 -7.53 24.30 4.98
C SER A 94 -8.07 23.66 6.25
N SER A 95 -7.41 23.85 7.40
CA SER A 95 -7.90 23.38 8.70
C SER A 95 -9.21 24.06 9.12
N GLY A 96 -9.44 25.33 8.76
CA GLY A 96 -10.72 26.01 8.96
C GLY A 96 -11.85 25.39 8.14
N LEU A 97 -11.63 25.19 6.84
CA LEU A 97 -12.59 24.51 5.95
C LEU A 97 -12.84 23.07 6.38
N PHE A 98 -11.79 22.39 6.85
CA PHE A 98 -11.83 21.03 7.33
C PHE A 98 -12.70 20.88 8.59
N LYS A 99 -12.58 21.80 9.56
CA LYS A 99 -13.44 21.84 10.75
C LYS A 99 -14.92 22.06 10.39
N ILE A 100 -15.20 22.88 9.38
CA ILE A 100 -16.56 23.10 8.88
C ILE A 100 -17.11 21.82 8.26
N TYR A 101 -16.30 21.15 7.43
CA TYR A 101 -16.63 19.85 6.85
C TYR A 101 -16.94 18.82 7.94
N GLN A 102 -16.02 18.62 8.89
CA GLN A 102 -16.19 17.68 10.02
C GLN A 102 -17.44 17.97 10.85
N LYS A 103 -17.75 19.26 11.09
CA LYS A 103 -18.97 19.67 11.79
C LYS A 103 -20.24 19.35 10.99
N MET A 104 -20.18 19.46 9.66
CA MET A 104 -21.30 19.16 8.76
C MET A 104 -21.48 17.64 8.56
N THR A 105 -20.39 16.87 8.55
CA THR A 105 -20.38 15.42 8.31
C THR A 105 -20.34 14.59 9.58
N HIS A 106 -20.26 15.21 10.76
CA HIS A 106 -20.09 14.55 12.06
C HIS A 106 -18.91 13.56 12.10
N THR A 107 -17.81 13.87 11.42
CA THR A 107 -16.61 13.02 11.37
C THR A 107 -15.56 13.50 12.37
N GLU A 108 -15.03 12.59 13.20
CA GLU A 108 -13.94 12.87 14.15
C GLU A 108 -12.58 13.05 13.47
N ASN A 109 -11.66 13.79 14.09
CA ASN A 109 -10.29 13.95 13.62
C ASN A 109 -9.50 12.65 13.80
N VAL A 110 -9.17 11.97 12.69
CA VAL A 110 -8.49 10.66 12.70
C VAL A 110 -7.01 10.77 13.11
N PHE A 111 -6.36 11.93 12.96
CA PHE A 111 -4.94 12.10 13.31
C PHE A 111 -4.68 12.74 14.68
N GLY A 112 -5.73 13.13 15.41
CA GLY A 112 -5.58 13.72 16.75
C GLY A 112 -4.72 14.99 16.73
N GLU A 113 -3.64 15.02 17.52
CA GLU A 113 -2.69 16.14 17.60
C GLU A 113 -1.63 16.14 16.49
N ASN A 114 -1.51 15.05 15.72
CA ASN A 114 -0.51 14.96 14.66
C ASN A 114 -0.91 15.76 13.43
N GLU A 115 0.07 16.36 12.75
CA GLU A 115 -0.13 17.28 11.62
C GLU A 115 -0.69 16.62 10.35
N GLY A 116 -0.86 15.30 10.31
CA GLY A 116 -1.41 14.55 9.17
C GLY A 116 -0.77 13.18 8.99
N GLY A 117 -0.86 12.60 7.79
CA GLY A 117 -0.21 11.35 7.42
C GLY A 117 -0.04 11.21 5.90
N PRO A 118 0.63 10.16 5.41
CA PRO A 118 0.82 9.94 3.99
C PRO A 118 -0.51 9.73 3.27
N SER A 119 -0.61 10.28 2.06
CA SER A 119 -1.80 10.13 1.21
C SER A 119 -1.87 8.75 0.53
N TYR A 120 -0.77 8.01 0.52
CA TYR A 120 -0.69 6.68 -0.06
C TYR A 120 0.39 5.88 0.68
N ILE A 121 0.10 4.62 0.96
CA ILE A 121 1.06 3.66 1.50
C ILE A 121 1.13 2.53 0.47
N ARG A 122 2.34 2.20 0.00
CA ARG A 122 2.50 1.05 -0.90
C ARG A 122 2.26 -0.25 -0.13
N PRO A 123 1.72 -1.30 -0.77
CA PRO A 123 1.45 -2.57 -0.10
C PRO A 123 2.67 -3.19 0.59
N ASP A 124 3.85 -3.11 -0.03
CA ASP A 124 5.11 -3.63 0.52
C ASP A 124 5.49 -2.94 1.83
N PHE A 125 5.44 -1.61 1.87
CA PHE A 125 5.69 -0.85 3.09
C PHE A 125 4.70 -1.19 4.21
N PHE A 126 3.42 -1.34 3.87
CA PHE A 126 2.40 -1.75 4.83
C PHE A 126 2.67 -3.14 5.40
N ALA A 127 2.94 -4.12 4.54
CA ALA A 127 3.16 -5.51 4.95
C ALA A 127 4.41 -5.65 5.82
N VAL A 128 5.54 -5.06 5.40
CA VAL A 128 6.78 -5.06 6.20
C VAL A 128 6.56 -4.38 7.55
N THR A 129 5.95 -3.20 7.57
CA THR A 129 5.68 -2.47 8.81
C THR A 129 4.75 -3.26 9.75
N LEU A 130 3.70 -3.88 9.20
CA LEU A 130 2.78 -4.69 9.99
C LEU A 130 3.51 -5.91 10.60
N LEU A 131 4.31 -6.62 9.80
CA LEU A 131 5.07 -7.79 10.28
C LEU A 131 6.10 -7.42 11.35
N ASP A 132 6.76 -6.27 11.20
CA ASP A 132 7.71 -5.75 12.19
C ASP A 132 7.02 -5.37 13.51
N ILE A 133 5.91 -4.64 13.44
CA ILE A 133 5.10 -4.32 14.63
C ILE A 133 4.65 -5.58 15.35
N LEU A 134 4.19 -6.59 14.60
CA LEU A 134 3.80 -7.89 15.14
C LEU A 134 4.98 -8.73 15.66
N GLY A 135 6.22 -8.29 15.41
CA GLY A 135 7.45 -9.01 15.73
C GLY A 135 7.50 -10.42 15.16
N VAL A 136 7.00 -10.62 13.94
CA VAL A 136 6.98 -11.93 13.29
C VAL A 136 8.37 -12.53 13.20
N ASP A 137 9.37 -11.71 12.88
CA ASP A 137 10.77 -12.11 12.82
C ASP A 137 11.31 -12.52 14.19
N LYS A 138 11.09 -11.70 15.23
CA LYS A 138 11.48 -12.01 16.61
C LYS A 138 10.88 -13.33 17.13
N ILE A 139 9.59 -13.58 16.85
CA ILE A 139 8.93 -14.84 17.23
C ILE A 139 9.49 -16.01 16.42
N SER A 140 9.70 -15.82 15.11
CA SER A 140 10.31 -16.85 14.26
C SER A 140 11.70 -17.22 14.76
N HIS A 141 12.52 -16.23 15.10
CA HIS A 141 13.86 -16.45 15.64
C HIS A 141 13.80 -17.18 16.97
N ALA A 142 12.99 -16.73 17.92
CA ALA A 142 12.85 -17.37 19.22
C ALA A 142 12.38 -18.83 19.13
N LEU A 143 11.40 -19.11 18.26
CA LEU A 143 10.95 -20.48 17.99
C LEU A 143 12.03 -21.34 17.32
N SER A 144 12.84 -20.76 16.42
CA SER A 144 13.97 -21.44 15.80
C SER A 144 15.02 -21.82 16.84
N ILE A 145 15.38 -20.91 17.75
CA ILE A 145 16.33 -21.19 18.84
C ILE A 145 15.78 -22.32 19.73
N ALA A 146 14.50 -22.28 20.11
CA ALA A 146 13.89 -23.34 20.91
C ALA A 146 13.93 -24.71 20.22
N ARG A 147 13.67 -24.75 18.90
CA ARG A 147 13.77 -25.98 18.09
C ARG A 147 15.19 -26.48 17.98
N ILE A 148 16.15 -25.58 17.80
CA ILE A 148 17.58 -25.90 17.79
C ILE A 148 18.00 -26.50 19.13
N GLU A 149 17.60 -25.89 20.25
CA GLU A 149 17.94 -26.36 21.59
C GLU A 149 17.39 -27.77 21.83
N LYS A 150 16.13 -28.00 21.47
CA LYS A 150 15.50 -29.33 21.53
C LYS A 150 16.21 -30.35 20.63
N PHE A 151 16.52 -29.97 19.39
CA PHE A 151 17.23 -30.82 18.43
C PHE A 151 18.61 -31.20 18.96
N LYS A 152 19.37 -30.25 19.50
CA LYS A 152 20.68 -30.48 20.14
C LYS A 152 20.56 -31.50 21.27
N GLN A 153 19.59 -31.34 22.17
CA GLN A 153 19.36 -32.27 23.28
C GLN A 153 19.02 -33.68 22.79
N GLU A 154 18.15 -33.80 21.78
CA GLU A 154 17.79 -35.08 21.15
C GLU A 154 19.01 -35.76 20.49
N GLN A 155 19.86 -35.00 19.79
CA GLN A 155 21.08 -35.49 19.17
C GLN A 155 22.09 -36.00 20.21
N LEU A 156 22.37 -35.22 21.25
CA LEU A 156 23.27 -35.66 22.33
C LEU A 156 22.74 -36.91 23.03
N LYS A 157 21.42 -36.99 23.24
CA LYS A 157 20.76 -38.17 23.84
C LYS A 157 20.87 -39.41 22.94
N GLU A 158 20.73 -39.27 21.63
CA GLU A 158 20.92 -40.37 20.66
C GLU A 158 22.36 -40.88 20.73
N ILE A 159 23.36 -39.99 20.74
CA ILE A 159 24.79 -40.34 20.85
C ILE A 159 25.11 -41.06 22.17
N ILE A 160 24.56 -40.59 23.30
CA ILE A 160 24.67 -41.27 24.61
C ILE A 160 24.01 -42.65 24.57
N GLY A 161 22.87 -42.79 23.89
CA GLY A 161 22.20 -44.06 23.69
C GLY A 161 23.07 -45.06 22.92
N LEU A 162 23.73 -44.60 21.85
CA LEU A 162 24.64 -45.41 21.05
C LEU A 162 25.82 -45.93 21.89
N SER A 163 26.41 -45.08 22.73
CA SER A 163 27.56 -45.47 23.57
C SER A 163 27.20 -46.54 24.61
N LYS A 164 25.99 -46.49 25.17
CA LYS A 164 25.47 -47.54 26.07
C LYS A 164 25.32 -48.89 25.36
N THR A 165 24.96 -48.90 24.08
CA THR A 165 24.85 -50.15 23.30
C THR A 165 26.20 -50.73 22.86
N ALA A 166 27.27 -49.94 22.91
CA ALA A 166 28.60 -50.34 22.45
C ALA A 166 29.46 -51.03 23.53
N SER A 167 28.96 -51.16 24.77
CA SER A 167 29.64 -51.85 25.88
C SER A 167 31.10 -51.42 26.08
N LEU A 168 31.34 -50.10 26.11
CA LEU A 168 32.67 -49.53 26.32
C LEU A 168 33.28 -49.97 27.67
N ASN A 169 34.59 -50.24 27.69
CA ASN A 169 35.34 -50.40 28.94
C ASN A 169 35.39 -49.06 29.72
N GLU A 170 35.88 -49.09 30.96
CA GLU A 170 35.86 -47.90 31.84
C GLU A 170 36.70 -46.74 31.28
N ALA A 171 37.87 -47.07 30.71
CA ALA A 171 38.80 -46.13 30.10
C ALA A 171 38.18 -45.40 28.88
N ASN A 172 37.69 -46.16 27.89
CA ASN A 172 37.00 -45.63 26.71
C ASN A 172 35.71 -44.88 27.07
N THR A 173 35.01 -45.30 28.13
CA THR A 173 33.82 -44.58 28.62
C THR A 173 34.20 -43.18 29.12
N SER A 174 35.33 -43.05 29.83
CA SER A 174 35.81 -41.76 30.34
C SER A 174 36.22 -40.83 29.19
N ILE A 175 37.00 -41.34 28.23
CA ILE A 175 37.39 -40.61 27.02
C ILE A 175 36.16 -40.14 26.26
N PHE A 176 35.24 -41.05 25.94
CA PHE A 176 34.04 -40.72 25.18
C PHE A 176 33.19 -39.64 25.87
N LYS A 177 33.02 -39.73 27.20
CA LYS A 177 32.28 -38.72 27.97
C LYS A 177 32.96 -37.36 27.94
N LYS A 178 34.29 -37.31 27.95
CA LYS A 178 35.05 -36.06 27.86
C LYS A 178 34.84 -35.41 26.48
N GLU A 179 35.09 -36.16 25.40
CA GLU A 179 34.92 -35.68 24.02
C GLU A 179 33.47 -35.27 23.74
N LEU A 180 32.50 -36.02 24.26
CA LEU A 180 31.08 -35.70 24.11
C LEU A 180 30.71 -34.40 24.87
N ARG A 181 31.33 -34.15 26.03
CA ARG A 181 31.13 -32.90 26.77
C ARG A 181 31.67 -31.71 25.97
N GLU A 182 32.85 -31.84 25.37
CA GLU A 182 33.43 -30.80 24.50
C GLU A 182 32.55 -30.56 23.26
N CYS A 183 32.02 -31.62 22.64
CA CYS A 183 31.05 -31.52 21.55
C CYS A 183 29.78 -30.78 21.96
N GLY A 184 29.23 -31.10 23.14
CA GLY A 184 28.07 -30.40 23.70
C GLY A 184 28.32 -28.92 23.97
N GLN A 185 29.51 -28.55 24.45
CA GLN A 185 29.92 -27.15 24.60
C GLN A 185 30.01 -26.43 23.25
N ASN A 186 30.64 -27.05 22.25
CA ASN A 186 30.70 -26.50 20.90
C ASN A 186 29.31 -26.28 20.30
N PHE A 187 28.35 -27.19 20.55
CA PHE A 187 26.97 -26.99 20.14
C PHE A 187 26.31 -25.82 20.86
N ASN A 188 26.51 -25.67 22.19
CA ASN A 188 25.99 -24.52 22.95
C ASN A 188 26.53 -23.19 22.40
N ASP A 189 27.81 -23.15 21.99
CA ASP A 189 28.41 -21.98 21.37
C ASP A 189 27.73 -21.66 20.03
N LEU A 190 27.42 -22.67 19.21
CA LEU A 190 26.67 -22.47 17.97
C LEU A 190 25.25 -21.95 18.21
N VAL A 191 24.54 -22.47 19.22
CA VAL A 191 23.22 -21.96 19.62
C VAL A 191 23.32 -20.49 20.02
N THR A 192 24.36 -20.13 20.78
CA THR A 192 24.60 -18.75 21.20
C THR A 192 24.88 -17.82 20.02
N LYS A 193 25.76 -18.24 19.09
CA LYS A 193 26.05 -17.49 17.86
C LYS A 193 24.82 -17.28 16.99
N TYR A 194 23.98 -18.31 16.86
CA TYR A 194 22.72 -18.19 16.12
C TYR A 194 21.76 -17.23 16.83
N ALA A 195 21.60 -17.36 18.16
CA ALA A 195 20.73 -16.49 18.94
C ALA A 195 21.15 -15.02 18.89
N GLN A 196 22.46 -14.75 18.80
CA GLN A 196 23.05 -13.42 18.63
C GLN A 196 23.07 -12.94 17.17
N GLU A 197 22.45 -13.69 16.24
CA GLU A 197 22.39 -13.39 14.81
C GLU A 197 23.76 -13.29 14.11
N GLU A 198 24.81 -13.88 14.70
CA GLU A 198 26.16 -13.92 14.11
C GLU A 198 26.27 -14.92 12.95
N ILE A 199 25.40 -15.94 12.95
CA ILE A 199 25.32 -16.98 11.92
C ILE A 199 23.88 -17.20 11.47
N THR A 200 23.70 -17.57 10.21
CA THR A 200 22.37 -17.93 9.69
C THR A 200 21.96 -19.34 10.13
N LEU A 201 20.66 -19.66 10.04
CA LEU A 201 20.17 -21.02 10.34
C LEU A 201 20.81 -22.09 9.43
N ALA A 202 21.06 -21.76 8.16
CA ALA A 202 21.75 -22.64 7.23
C ALA A 202 23.19 -22.94 7.69
N MET A 203 23.94 -21.88 8.03
CA MET A 203 25.30 -22.01 8.57
C MET A 203 25.33 -22.77 9.90
N PHE A 204 24.34 -22.57 10.77
CA PHE A 204 24.22 -23.33 12.02
C PHE A 204 24.18 -24.84 11.75
N VAL A 205 23.35 -25.28 10.80
CA VAL A 205 23.22 -26.71 10.47
C VAL A 205 24.53 -27.27 9.88
N GLU A 206 25.21 -26.52 9.02
CA GLU A 206 26.52 -26.93 8.46
C GLU A 206 27.60 -27.04 9.54
N LEU A 207 27.67 -26.06 10.44
CA LEU A 207 28.64 -26.05 11.53
C LEU A 207 28.35 -27.16 12.55
N MET A 208 27.08 -27.50 12.79
CA MET A 208 26.71 -28.64 13.63
C MET A 208 27.24 -29.97 13.07
N GLU A 209 27.14 -30.17 11.76
CA GLU A 209 27.74 -31.34 11.09
C GLU A 209 29.26 -31.36 11.30
N GLU A 210 29.93 -30.24 11.03
CA GLU A 210 31.38 -30.12 11.19
C GLU A 210 31.82 -30.47 12.62
N ARG A 211 31.14 -29.92 13.65
CA ARG A 211 31.46 -30.20 15.06
C ARG A 211 31.20 -31.67 15.43
N LEU A 212 30.18 -32.30 14.87
CA LEU A 212 29.92 -33.72 15.09
C LEU A 212 30.98 -34.62 14.44
N LEU A 213 31.42 -34.28 13.22
CA LEU A 213 32.49 -35.01 12.54
C LEU A 213 33.85 -34.83 13.24
N LEU A 214 34.13 -33.62 13.75
CA LEU A 214 35.30 -33.35 14.59
C LEU A 214 35.28 -34.17 15.89
N PHE A 215 34.12 -34.27 16.55
CA PHE A 215 33.95 -35.13 17.71
C PHE A 215 34.29 -36.59 17.41
N VAL A 216 33.83 -37.13 16.28
CA VAL A 216 34.17 -38.49 15.83
C VAL A 216 35.67 -38.64 15.60
N ALA A 217 36.29 -37.69 14.88
CA ALA A 217 37.72 -37.72 14.58
C ALA A 217 38.59 -37.63 15.84
N ASN A 218 38.27 -36.72 16.77
CA ASN A 218 38.98 -36.55 18.03
C ASN A 218 38.82 -37.77 18.94
N SER A 219 37.61 -38.33 19.02
CA SER A 219 37.36 -39.57 19.78
C SER A 219 38.21 -40.71 19.25
N ARG A 220 38.31 -40.87 17.93
CA ARG A 220 39.16 -41.90 17.29
C ARG A 220 40.63 -41.74 17.68
N LEU A 221 41.15 -40.52 17.64
CA LEU A 221 42.53 -40.22 18.04
C LEU A 221 42.77 -40.49 19.52
N ALA A 222 41.81 -40.11 20.37
CA ALA A 222 41.91 -40.31 21.81
C ALA A 222 41.91 -41.80 22.20
N PHE A 223 41.05 -42.62 21.59
CA PHE A 223 41.06 -44.08 21.79
C PHE A 223 42.37 -44.72 21.32
N ALA A 224 42.91 -44.27 20.19
CA ALA A 224 44.18 -44.80 19.67
C ALA A 224 45.38 -44.47 20.58
N ALA A 225 45.33 -43.36 21.32
CA ALA A 225 46.40 -42.91 22.22
C ALA A 225 46.47 -43.70 23.54
N GLU A 226 45.38 -44.35 23.98
CA GLU A 226 45.30 -45.05 25.27
C GLU A 226 45.96 -46.44 25.27
N GLY A 227 46.18 -47.04 24.08
CA GLY A 227 47.08 -48.18 23.89
C GLY A 227 46.63 -49.55 24.41
N GLU A 228 45.50 -49.67 25.11
CA GLU A 228 44.99 -50.94 25.65
C GLU A 228 43.54 -51.24 25.23
N GLY A 229 43.36 -52.11 24.23
CA GLY A 229 42.07 -52.71 23.85
C GLY A 229 41.64 -52.49 22.39
N GLU A 230 40.55 -53.15 21.97
CA GLU A 230 39.90 -52.85 20.69
C GLU A 230 39.27 -51.43 20.75
N SER A 231 39.71 -50.55 19.85
CA SER A 231 39.07 -49.25 19.64
C SER A 231 37.58 -49.46 19.32
N PRO A 232 36.64 -48.71 19.94
CA PRO A 232 35.22 -48.85 19.68
C PRO A 232 34.82 -48.23 18.33
N GLU A 233 35.53 -48.58 17.26
CA GLU A 233 35.37 -48.03 15.91
C GLU A 233 33.94 -48.20 15.39
N PHE A 234 33.30 -49.32 15.74
CA PHE A 234 31.89 -49.57 15.43
C PHE A 234 30.95 -48.47 15.97
N LEU A 235 31.22 -47.91 17.15
CA LEU A 235 30.43 -46.81 17.71
C LEU A 235 30.61 -45.54 16.88
N LEU A 236 31.86 -45.22 16.51
CA LEU A 236 32.21 -44.03 15.74
C LEU A 236 31.63 -44.07 14.31
N GLU A 237 31.64 -45.24 13.67
CA GLU A 237 31.00 -45.46 12.38
C GLU A 237 29.48 -45.32 12.45
N ARG A 238 28.84 -45.80 13.53
CA ARG A 238 27.40 -45.59 13.75
C ARG A 238 27.04 -44.11 13.93
N ILE A 239 27.85 -43.37 14.69
CA ILE A 239 27.64 -41.92 14.88
C ILE A 239 27.82 -41.19 13.54
N SER A 240 28.83 -41.55 12.75
CA SER A 240 29.06 -41.00 11.40
C SER A 240 27.91 -41.30 10.45
N ALA A 241 27.33 -42.50 10.52
CA ALA A 241 26.14 -42.86 9.73
C ALA A 241 24.91 -42.03 10.12
N VAL A 242 24.71 -41.76 11.43
CA VAL A 242 23.66 -40.85 11.92
C VAL A 242 23.91 -39.43 11.42
N ALA A 243 25.14 -38.93 11.51
CA ALA A 243 25.52 -37.62 11.01
C ALA A 243 25.19 -37.50 9.51
N LYS A 244 25.62 -38.46 8.69
CA LYS A 244 25.33 -38.48 7.25
C LYS A 244 23.84 -38.53 6.93
N ARG A 245 23.05 -39.26 7.71
CA ARG A 245 21.58 -39.32 7.56
C ARG A 245 20.93 -37.94 7.80
N ILE A 246 21.41 -37.21 8.79
CA ILE A 246 20.79 -35.95 9.25
C ILE A 246 21.31 -34.75 8.46
N TYR A 247 22.62 -34.69 8.24
CA TYR A 247 23.30 -33.52 7.66
C TYR A 247 23.66 -33.69 6.18
N GLY A 248 23.52 -34.90 5.60
CA GLY A 248 23.64 -35.07 4.15
C GLY A 248 22.60 -34.25 3.37
N GLU A 249 22.80 -34.06 2.07
CA GLU A 249 22.05 -33.08 1.24
C GLU A 249 20.51 -33.08 1.43
N ALA A 250 19.89 -34.26 1.42
CA ALA A 250 18.45 -34.38 1.63
C ALA A 250 18.04 -34.18 3.11
N GLY A 251 18.86 -34.68 4.04
CA GLY A 251 18.65 -34.53 5.48
C GLY A 251 18.73 -33.07 5.91
N GLN A 252 19.71 -32.32 5.41
CA GLN A 252 19.90 -30.90 5.70
C GLN A 252 18.69 -30.08 5.26
N LYS A 253 18.14 -30.35 4.06
CA LYS A 253 16.91 -29.69 3.57
C LYS A 253 15.72 -29.95 4.49
N VAL A 254 15.56 -31.19 4.96
CA VAL A 254 14.50 -31.57 5.91
C VAL A 254 14.73 -30.91 7.28
N LEU A 255 15.97 -30.91 7.77
CA LEU A 255 16.34 -30.31 9.05
C LEU A 255 16.09 -28.80 9.04
N LEU A 256 16.54 -28.08 8.02
CA LEU A 256 16.30 -26.65 7.86
C LEU A 256 14.81 -26.33 7.81
N LYS A 257 14.02 -27.13 7.08
CA LYS A 257 12.57 -26.99 7.05
C LYS A 257 11.93 -27.19 8.43
N ASN A 258 12.42 -28.16 9.21
CA ASN A 258 11.90 -28.43 10.55
C ASN A 258 12.31 -27.36 11.57
N LEU A 259 13.53 -26.84 11.46
CA LEU A 259 14.03 -25.80 12.36
C LEU A 259 13.40 -24.43 12.07
N LYS A 260 13.12 -24.10 10.81
CA LYS A 260 12.49 -22.84 10.41
C LYS A 260 10.97 -22.87 10.70
N PRO A 261 10.43 -21.99 11.56
CA PRO A 261 9.01 -21.92 11.83
C PRO A 261 8.21 -21.44 10.63
N GLU A 262 7.05 -22.05 10.40
CA GLU A 262 6.18 -21.63 9.31
C GLU A 262 5.32 -20.44 9.73
N PRO A 263 4.91 -19.54 8.81
CA PRO A 263 4.05 -18.40 9.13
C PRO A 263 2.78 -18.80 9.87
N ARG A 264 2.20 -19.95 9.53
CA ARG A 264 1.00 -20.48 10.18
C ARG A 264 1.23 -20.76 11.66
N GLU A 265 2.39 -21.31 12.00
CA GLU A 265 2.77 -21.62 13.38
C GLU A 265 3.04 -20.34 14.15
N ILE A 266 3.73 -19.38 13.55
CA ILE A 266 3.99 -18.06 14.14
C ILE A 266 2.67 -17.34 14.43
N MET A 267 1.73 -17.34 13.48
CA MET A 267 0.41 -16.74 13.70
C MET A 267 -0.41 -17.49 14.76
N ALA A 268 -0.25 -18.82 14.87
CA ALA A 268 -0.90 -19.61 15.92
C ALA A 268 -0.29 -19.38 17.31
N SER A 269 0.98 -18.96 17.39
CA SER A 269 1.61 -18.60 18.66
C SER A 269 1.18 -17.24 19.20
N LEU A 270 0.76 -16.30 18.34
CA LEU A 270 0.39 -14.95 18.78
C LEU A 270 -0.70 -14.95 19.88
N PRO A 271 -1.86 -15.64 19.73
CA PRO A 271 -2.88 -15.65 20.77
C PRO A 271 -2.47 -16.38 22.06
N ARG A 272 -1.50 -17.29 21.96
CA ARG A 272 -1.00 -18.14 23.06
C ARG A 272 0.42 -17.75 23.48
N TYR A 273 0.85 -16.51 23.24
CA TYR A 273 2.26 -16.12 23.37
C TYR A 273 2.85 -16.43 24.76
N ARG A 274 2.05 -16.27 25.82
CA ARG A 274 2.46 -16.60 27.20
C ARG A 274 2.71 -18.09 27.37
N GLU A 275 1.84 -18.93 26.83
CA GLU A 275 1.95 -20.39 26.91
C GLU A 275 3.16 -20.86 26.09
N VAL A 276 3.35 -20.33 24.90
CA VAL A 276 4.52 -20.62 24.05
C VAL A 276 5.81 -20.20 24.74
N TYR A 277 5.84 -19.04 25.39
CA TYR A 277 7.00 -18.60 26.17
C TYR A 277 7.33 -19.58 27.31
N LEU A 278 6.31 -20.05 28.04
CA LEU A 278 6.50 -21.05 29.10
C LEU A 278 7.01 -22.39 28.55
N GLU A 279 6.44 -22.87 27.44
CA GLU A 279 6.91 -24.09 26.74
C GLU A 279 8.38 -23.96 26.33
N ILE A 280 8.80 -22.79 25.83
CA ILE A 280 10.21 -22.53 25.48
C ILE A 280 11.08 -22.51 26.75
N GLN A 281 10.61 -21.89 27.83
CA GLN A 281 11.35 -21.80 29.08
C GLN A 281 11.67 -23.18 29.68
N GLU A 282 10.81 -24.19 29.48
CA GLU A 282 11.04 -25.56 29.94
C GLU A 282 12.13 -26.29 29.14
N ILE A 283 12.42 -25.86 27.90
CA ILE A 283 13.44 -26.47 27.05
C ILE A 283 14.85 -26.10 27.51
N PHE A 284 15.05 -24.90 28.04
CA PHE A 284 16.38 -24.40 28.42
C PHE A 284 16.77 -24.84 29.84
N GLU A 285 17.83 -25.64 29.95
CA GLU A 285 18.44 -26.02 31.24
C GLU A 285 19.12 -24.82 31.91
N ASP A 286 19.88 -24.03 31.13
CA ASP A 286 20.56 -22.82 31.61
C ASP A 286 19.78 -21.55 31.25
N LYS A 287 19.06 -21.03 32.25
CA LYS A 287 18.31 -19.78 32.16
C LYS A 287 19.19 -18.53 32.18
N ASN A 288 20.51 -18.66 32.35
CA ASN A 288 21.45 -17.55 32.21
C ASN A 288 22.13 -17.54 30.84
N SER A 289 21.81 -18.51 29.97
CA SER A 289 22.39 -18.54 28.63
C SER A 289 21.98 -17.28 27.84
N PRO A 290 22.89 -16.71 27.03
CA PRO A 290 22.56 -15.54 26.21
C PRO A 290 21.39 -15.81 25.26
N ALA A 291 21.27 -17.06 24.77
CA ALA A 291 20.16 -17.49 23.93
C ALA A 291 18.80 -17.37 24.63
N TYR A 292 18.70 -17.83 25.88
CA TYR A 292 17.46 -17.72 26.65
C TYR A 292 17.12 -16.25 26.97
N GLN A 293 18.12 -15.45 27.36
CA GLN A 293 17.91 -14.03 27.67
C GLN A 293 17.40 -13.23 26.46
N GLY A 294 17.89 -13.54 25.26
CA GLY A 294 17.40 -12.96 24.01
C GLY A 294 15.92 -13.27 23.77
N ILE A 295 15.50 -14.51 24.00
CA ILE A 295 14.09 -14.93 23.90
C ILE A 295 13.22 -14.18 24.92
N GLU A 296 13.65 -14.12 26.19
CA GLU A 296 12.91 -13.42 27.25
C GLU A 296 12.68 -11.94 26.89
N SER A 297 13.72 -11.26 26.40
CA SER A 297 13.60 -9.86 25.97
C SER A 297 12.62 -9.70 24.81
N ALA A 298 12.69 -10.56 23.80
CA ALA A 298 11.80 -10.52 22.65
C ALA A 298 10.32 -10.69 23.05
N PHE A 299 10.01 -11.69 23.88
CA PHE A 299 8.63 -11.94 24.32
C PHE A 299 8.08 -10.81 25.21
N LYS A 300 8.92 -10.19 26.04
CA LYS A 300 8.54 -9.05 26.89
C LYS A 300 8.18 -7.80 26.08
N GLU A 301 8.87 -7.56 24.96
CA GLU A 301 8.52 -6.46 24.04
C GLU A 301 7.19 -6.70 23.33
N LEU A 302 6.92 -7.96 22.96
CA LEU A 302 5.74 -8.33 22.17
C LEU A 302 4.45 -8.41 22.96
N GLU A 303 4.51 -8.67 24.27
CA GLU A 303 3.34 -8.73 25.17
C GLU A 303 2.41 -7.52 24.96
N LYS A 304 2.97 -6.31 24.89
CA LYS A 304 2.18 -5.08 24.73
C LYS A 304 1.45 -5.00 23.38
N VAL A 305 2.09 -5.46 22.30
CA VAL A 305 1.52 -5.37 20.95
C VAL A 305 0.46 -6.44 20.75
N ILE A 306 0.71 -7.66 21.25
CA ILE A 306 -0.19 -8.79 21.08
C ILE A 306 -1.54 -8.56 21.77
N ASP A 307 -1.53 -7.97 22.96
CA ASP A 307 -2.74 -7.65 23.71
C ASP A 307 -3.63 -6.60 22.99
N LEU A 308 -3.01 -5.80 22.11
CA LEU A 308 -3.67 -4.79 21.27
C LEU A 308 -4.17 -5.34 19.93
N LEU A 309 -3.95 -6.61 19.61
CA LEU A 309 -4.37 -7.17 18.33
C LEU A 309 -5.88 -7.41 18.26
N PRO A 310 -6.57 -6.83 17.26
CA PRO A 310 -7.97 -7.16 17.00
C PRO A 310 -8.15 -8.62 16.51
N GLU A 311 -9.23 -9.28 16.92
CA GLU A 311 -9.56 -10.65 16.54
C GLU A 311 -9.78 -10.80 15.03
N SER A 312 -10.39 -9.81 14.38
CA SER A 312 -10.54 -9.80 12.91
C SER A 312 -9.21 -9.80 12.18
N LEU A 313 -8.21 -9.09 12.72
CA LEU A 313 -6.87 -9.07 12.16
C LEU A 313 -6.17 -10.40 12.39
N LYS A 314 -6.24 -10.97 13.60
CA LYS A 314 -5.67 -12.31 13.91
C LYS A 314 -6.19 -13.37 12.96
N GLU A 315 -7.51 -13.41 12.76
CA GLU A 315 -8.13 -14.38 11.86
C GLU A 315 -7.73 -14.16 10.40
N SER A 316 -7.66 -12.90 9.95
CA SER A 316 -7.19 -12.57 8.60
C SER A 316 -5.76 -13.04 8.38
N LEU A 317 -4.84 -12.72 9.30
CA LEU A 317 -3.44 -13.12 9.23
C LEU A 317 -3.29 -14.65 9.26
N ARG A 318 -4.08 -15.36 10.08
CA ARG A 318 -4.08 -16.82 10.13
C ARG A 318 -4.50 -17.44 8.79
N VAL A 319 -5.51 -16.88 8.13
CA VAL A 319 -5.95 -17.32 6.80
C VAL A 319 -4.89 -17.04 5.74
N LEU A 320 -4.26 -15.87 5.76
CA LEU A 320 -3.19 -15.49 4.83
C LEU A 320 -1.95 -16.39 5.02
N ALA A 321 -1.57 -16.68 6.26
CA ALA A 321 -0.47 -17.59 6.58
C ALA A 321 -0.74 -19.01 6.06
N LYS A 322 -1.97 -19.51 6.23
CA LYS A 322 -2.38 -20.80 5.66
C LYS A 322 -2.31 -20.80 4.13
N ARG A 323 -2.71 -19.72 3.47
CA ARG A 323 -2.60 -19.58 2.01
C ARG A 323 -1.15 -19.56 1.52
N ALA A 324 -0.29 -18.82 2.21
CA ALA A 324 1.13 -18.77 1.90
C ALA A 324 1.80 -20.15 1.98
N GLN A 325 1.46 -20.94 2.99
CA GLN A 325 1.92 -22.32 3.14
C GLN A 325 1.42 -23.22 2.00
N GLN A 326 0.14 -23.12 1.63
CA GLN A 326 -0.44 -23.95 0.56
C GLN A 326 0.11 -23.65 -0.83
N LYS A 327 0.59 -22.42 -1.07
CA LYS A 327 1.18 -22.03 -2.36
C LYS A 327 2.61 -22.55 -2.55
N ASN A 328 3.25 -23.06 -1.50
CA ASN A 328 4.68 -23.30 -1.50
C ASN A 328 4.99 -24.76 -1.14
N ASP A 329 5.24 -25.60 -2.16
CA ASP A 329 5.59 -27.03 -2.03
C ASP A 329 7.06 -27.25 -1.61
N GLY A 330 7.62 -26.38 -0.75
CA GLY A 330 8.86 -26.63 -0.03
C GLY A 330 10.18 -26.12 -0.65
N ALA A 331 10.15 -25.24 -1.64
CA ALA A 331 11.37 -24.71 -2.28
C ALA A 331 11.61 -23.19 -2.09
N GLN A 332 10.58 -22.40 -1.76
CA GLN A 332 10.68 -20.94 -1.61
C GLN A 332 10.57 -20.51 -0.15
N ASP A 333 11.00 -19.28 0.17
CA ASP A 333 10.83 -18.73 1.51
C ASP A 333 9.35 -18.44 1.81
N THR A 334 8.71 -19.30 2.61
CA THR A 334 7.28 -19.18 2.97
C THR A 334 6.96 -17.87 3.70
N LEU A 335 7.92 -17.25 4.41
CA LEU A 335 7.72 -15.94 5.05
C LEU A 335 7.58 -14.83 4.01
N ASN A 336 8.37 -14.86 2.93
CA ASN A 336 8.24 -13.90 1.83
C ASN A 336 6.89 -14.06 1.12
N THR A 337 6.44 -15.30 0.88
CA THR A 337 5.11 -15.56 0.32
C THR A 337 4.01 -15.05 1.26
N PHE A 338 4.19 -15.16 2.58
CA PHE A 338 3.23 -14.62 3.55
C PHE A 338 3.16 -13.10 3.51
N GLN A 339 4.31 -12.41 3.41
CA GLN A 339 4.36 -10.97 3.20
C GLN A 339 3.58 -10.59 1.92
N GLN A 340 3.81 -11.27 0.81
CA GLN A 340 3.09 -11.02 -0.45
C GLN A 340 1.57 -11.22 -0.32
N GLU A 341 1.11 -12.21 0.44
CA GLU A 341 -0.34 -12.39 0.70
C GLU A 341 -0.92 -11.20 1.49
N ILE A 342 -0.17 -10.61 2.43
CA ILE A 342 -0.55 -9.39 3.16
C ILE A 342 -0.59 -8.19 2.21
N GLU A 343 0.41 -8.04 1.33
CA GLU A 343 0.46 -6.98 0.32
C GLU A 343 -0.79 -7.02 -0.57
N ILE A 344 -1.12 -8.21 -1.11
CA ILE A 344 -2.29 -8.42 -1.96
C ILE A 344 -3.59 -8.14 -1.20
N TRP A 345 -3.68 -8.57 0.07
CA TRP A 345 -4.85 -8.33 0.91
C TRP A 345 -5.06 -6.84 1.18
N PHE A 346 -4.00 -6.12 1.51
CA PHE A 346 -4.03 -4.69 1.73
C PHE A 346 -4.43 -3.93 0.46
N ASP A 347 -3.77 -4.21 -0.68
CA ASP A 347 -4.01 -3.53 -1.95
C ASP A 347 -5.48 -3.66 -2.38
N ARG A 348 -6.04 -4.88 -2.34
CA ARG A 348 -7.46 -5.13 -2.65
C ARG A 348 -8.41 -4.38 -1.70
N SER A 349 -8.04 -4.27 -0.42
CA SER A 349 -8.84 -3.51 0.54
C SER A 349 -8.81 -2.01 0.24
N MET A 350 -7.64 -1.48 -0.13
CA MET A 350 -7.45 -0.08 -0.48
C MET A 350 -8.12 0.29 -1.81
N GLU A 351 -8.13 -0.60 -2.79
CA GLU A 351 -8.87 -0.41 -4.04
C GLU A 351 -10.38 -0.28 -3.77
N ARG A 352 -10.93 -1.17 -2.93
CA ARG A 352 -12.35 -1.16 -2.56
C ARG A 352 -12.72 0.09 -1.75
N SER A 353 -11.91 0.47 -0.77
CA SER A 353 -12.18 1.64 0.06
C SER A 353 -12.09 2.95 -0.75
N SER A 354 -11.16 3.04 -1.70
CA SER A 354 -11.00 4.20 -2.59
C SER A 354 -12.26 4.57 -3.39
N GLY A 355 -13.21 3.65 -3.56
CA GLY A 355 -14.51 3.92 -4.17
C GLY A 355 -15.34 4.94 -3.39
N VAL A 356 -15.31 4.89 -2.06
CA VAL A 356 -16.06 5.83 -1.19
C VAL A 356 -15.45 7.23 -1.30
N TYR A 357 -14.12 7.33 -1.25
CA TYR A 357 -13.39 8.57 -1.50
C TYR A 357 -13.77 9.19 -2.86
N LYS A 358 -13.73 8.41 -3.94
CA LYS A 358 -14.09 8.89 -5.30
C LYS A 358 -15.53 9.42 -5.35
N ARG A 359 -16.47 8.81 -4.62
CA ARG A 359 -17.86 9.27 -4.58
C ARG A 359 -18.01 10.59 -3.81
N ASN A 360 -17.33 10.73 -2.67
CA ASN A 360 -17.37 11.97 -1.89
C ASN A 360 -16.70 13.13 -2.65
N ALA A 361 -15.58 12.86 -3.34
CA ALA A 361 -14.88 13.83 -4.17
C ALA A 361 -15.76 14.37 -5.31
N ARG A 362 -16.64 13.54 -5.90
CA ARG A 362 -17.62 13.99 -6.91
C ARG A 362 -18.63 15.00 -6.35
N GLY A 363 -19.10 14.81 -5.12
CA GLY A 363 -19.97 15.77 -4.45
C GLY A 363 -19.29 17.12 -4.25
N ILE A 364 -18.02 17.11 -3.84
CA ILE A 364 -17.21 18.32 -3.70
C ILE A 364 -16.99 19.00 -5.05
N ALA A 365 -16.74 18.24 -6.13
CA ALA A 365 -16.59 18.78 -7.47
C ALA A 365 -17.84 19.54 -7.95
N ILE A 366 -19.04 19.07 -7.58
CA ILE A 366 -20.30 19.79 -7.86
C ILE A 366 -20.36 21.12 -7.11
N ILE A 367 -19.99 21.12 -5.82
CA ILE A 367 -19.95 22.36 -5.02
C ILE A 367 -18.95 23.36 -5.60
N ILE A 368 -17.74 22.90 -5.94
CA ILE A 368 -16.71 23.73 -6.59
C ILE A 368 -17.24 24.26 -7.92
N GLY A 369 -17.87 23.41 -8.74
CA GLY A 369 -18.47 23.81 -10.02
C GLY A 369 -19.51 24.92 -9.84
N CYS A 370 -20.44 24.78 -8.89
CA CYS A 370 -21.44 25.81 -8.57
C CYS A 370 -20.80 27.11 -8.07
N LEU A 371 -19.76 27.02 -7.23
CA LEU A 371 -19.02 28.20 -6.74
C LEU A 371 -18.29 28.91 -7.89
N VAL A 372 -17.60 28.16 -8.75
CA VAL A 372 -16.94 28.70 -9.95
C VAL A 372 -17.96 29.35 -10.87
N ALA A 373 -19.13 28.73 -11.09
CA ALA A 373 -20.20 29.31 -11.89
C ALA A 373 -20.71 30.63 -11.30
N ALA A 374 -20.94 30.70 -9.99
CA ALA A 374 -21.39 31.93 -9.33
C ALA A 374 -20.31 33.03 -9.37
N ILE A 375 -19.05 32.70 -9.05
CA ILE A 375 -17.93 33.65 -9.05
C ILE A 375 -17.67 34.18 -10.47
N ALA A 376 -17.68 33.29 -11.47
CA ALA A 376 -17.51 33.67 -12.87
C ALA A 376 -18.77 34.27 -13.50
N ASN A 377 -19.89 34.36 -12.76
CA ASN A 377 -21.21 34.70 -13.28
C ASN A 377 -21.57 33.96 -14.57
N ALA A 378 -21.25 32.66 -14.62
CA ALA A 378 -21.56 31.79 -15.74
C ALA A 378 -23.00 31.28 -15.60
N ASP A 379 -23.94 31.98 -16.23
CA ASP A 379 -25.34 31.56 -16.33
C ASP A 379 -25.55 30.82 -17.67
N THR A 380 -25.83 29.52 -17.61
CA THR A 380 -26.06 28.67 -18.80
C THR A 380 -27.15 29.23 -19.72
N ILE A 381 -28.24 29.73 -19.13
CA ILE A 381 -29.40 30.21 -19.89
C ILE A 381 -29.02 31.48 -20.63
N TYR A 382 -28.25 32.36 -19.99
CA TYR A 382 -27.69 33.55 -20.63
C TYR A 382 -26.68 33.19 -21.73
N ILE A 383 -25.70 32.31 -21.47
CA ILE A 383 -24.67 31.88 -22.44
C ILE A 383 -25.33 31.34 -23.72
N VAL A 384 -26.32 30.44 -23.59
CA VAL A 384 -27.05 29.90 -24.74
C VAL A 384 -27.81 30.99 -25.49
N SER A 385 -28.44 31.92 -24.77
CA SER A 385 -29.16 33.04 -25.39
C SER A 385 -28.22 33.99 -26.17
N SER A 386 -27.02 34.23 -25.67
CA SER A 386 -26.03 35.11 -26.30
C SER A 386 -25.40 34.44 -27.52
N LEU A 387 -24.97 33.17 -27.40
CA LEU A 387 -24.40 32.42 -28.52
C LEU A 387 -25.41 32.16 -29.66
N SER A 388 -26.70 32.05 -29.35
CA SER A 388 -27.73 31.87 -30.38
C SER A 388 -28.07 33.16 -31.12
N LYS A 389 -28.08 34.31 -30.43
CA LYS A 389 -28.47 35.61 -31.00
C LYS A 389 -27.33 36.36 -31.70
N ASP A 390 -26.09 36.17 -31.25
CA ASP A 390 -24.93 36.85 -31.82
C ASP A 390 -24.14 35.93 -32.78
N PRO A 391 -24.22 36.15 -34.11
CA PRO A 391 -23.47 35.34 -35.08
C PRO A 391 -21.96 35.59 -35.05
N VAL A 392 -21.50 36.79 -34.67
CA VAL A 392 -20.08 37.15 -34.63
C VAL A 392 -19.40 36.48 -33.45
N LEU A 393 -20.03 36.55 -32.27
CA LEU A 393 -19.58 35.84 -31.08
C LEU A 393 -19.48 34.34 -31.34
N ARG A 394 -20.54 33.74 -31.90
CA ARG A 394 -20.56 32.31 -32.21
C ARG A 394 -19.46 31.91 -33.19
N ALA A 395 -19.23 32.69 -34.24
CA ALA A 395 -18.16 32.43 -35.21
C ALA A 395 -16.76 32.47 -34.54
N THR A 396 -16.52 33.49 -33.72
CA THR A 396 -15.25 33.68 -32.99
C THR A 396 -14.97 32.52 -32.03
N VAL A 397 -15.96 32.13 -31.21
CA VAL A 397 -15.81 31.01 -30.27
C VAL A 397 -15.61 29.69 -31.01
N THR A 398 -16.33 29.46 -32.11
CA THR A 398 -16.21 28.23 -32.92
C THR A 398 -14.83 28.13 -33.59
N GLN A 399 -14.27 29.25 -34.05
CA GLN A 399 -12.94 29.29 -34.65
C GLN A 399 -11.85 28.94 -33.63
N ASN A 400 -11.95 29.47 -32.41
CA ASN A 400 -11.01 29.15 -31.32
C ASN A 400 -11.17 27.72 -30.81
N ALA A 401 -12.39 27.18 -30.78
CA ALA A 401 -12.60 25.77 -30.47
C ALA A 401 -11.91 24.86 -31.51
N GLN A 402 -11.94 25.26 -32.79
CA GLN A 402 -11.28 24.52 -33.86
C GLN A 402 -9.74 24.54 -33.72
N SER A 403 -9.15 25.66 -33.31
CA SER A 403 -7.70 25.73 -33.12
C SER A 403 -7.22 24.81 -32.00
N ILE A 404 -7.98 24.69 -30.90
CA ILE A 404 -7.64 23.78 -29.79
C ILE A 404 -7.66 22.31 -30.25
N VAL A 405 -8.68 21.87 -30.99
CA VAL A 405 -8.79 20.48 -31.47
C VAL A 405 -7.75 20.17 -32.56
N ASN A 406 -7.45 21.14 -33.43
CA ASN A 406 -6.46 20.97 -34.49
C ASN A 406 -5.01 21.03 -33.98
N ALA A 407 -4.77 21.67 -32.83
CA ALA A 407 -3.43 21.84 -32.28
C ALA A 407 -2.83 20.51 -31.80
N GLN A 408 -3.61 19.55 -31.26
CA GLN A 408 -3.15 18.17 -30.97
C GLN A 408 -4.29 17.13 -30.88
N PRO A 409 -4.15 15.92 -31.48
CA PRO A 409 -5.05 14.79 -31.23
C PRO A 409 -4.68 14.13 -29.89
N ILE A 410 -5.23 14.65 -28.80
CA ILE A 410 -4.89 14.17 -27.44
C ILE A 410 -5.50 12.79 -27.22
N ARG A 411 -4.65 11.83 -26.85
CA ARG A 411 -5.05 10.45 -26.53
C ARG A 411 -4.89 10.14 -25.03
N ASP A 412 -4.22 10.99 -24.26
CA ASP A 412 -3.89 10.74 -22.85
C ASP A 412 -4.23 11.94 -21.93
N PRO A 413 -4.89 11.72 -20.77
CA PRO A 413 -5.16 12.76 -19.76
C PRO A 413 -3.95 13.58 -19.27
N ARG A 414 -2.71 13.12 -19.49
CA ARG A 414 -1.49 13.88 -19.14
C ARG A 414 -1.15 15.01 -20.13
N GLU A 415 -1.80 15.06 -21.29
CA GLU A 415 -1.60 16.08 -22.34
C GLU A 415 -2.46 17.35 -22.14
N LEU A 416 -3.27 17.37 -21.07
CA LEU A 416 -4.12 18.51 -20.67
C LEU A 416 -3.33 19.81 -20.40
N GLU A 417 -2.05 19.71 -20.02
CA GLU A 417 -1.16 20.88 -19.89
C GLU A 417 -0.95 21.62 -21.22
N GLY A 418 -0.86 20.88 -22.34
CA GLY A 418 -0.76 21.47 -23.68
C GLY A 418 -2.03 22.24 -24.06
N VAL A 419 -3.21 21.70 -23.70
CA VAL A 419 -4.51 22.37 -23.89
C VAL A 419 -4.60 23.66 -23.10
N LYS A 420 -4.14 23.65 -21.84
CA LYS A 420 -4.13 24.83 -20.97
C LYS A 420 -3.26 25.95 -21.56
N ALA A 421 -2.08 25.61 -22.08
CA ALA A 421 -1.16 26.59 -22.68
C ALA A 421 -1.76 27.26 -23.92
N GLU A 422 -2.34 26.48 -24.83
CA GLU A 422 -2.99 27.02 -26.04
C GLU A 422 -4.24 27.83 -25.69
N LEU A 423 -5.02 27.38 -24.71
CA LEU A 423 -6.22 28.08 -24.27
C LEU A 423 -5.89 29.46 -23.67
N ARG A 424 -4.82 29.58 -22.87
CA ARG A 424 -4.37 30.89 -22.32
C ARG A 424 -4.05 31.89 -23.43
N LYS A 425 -3.54 31.42 -24.57
CA LYS A 425 -3.27 32.24 -25.76
C LYS A 425 -4.55 32.66 -26.47
N SER A 426 -5.52 31.75 -26.62
CA SER A 426 -6.82 32.04 -27.23
C SER A 426 -7.74 32.92 -26.38
N LEU A 427 -7.55 32.96 -25.05
CA LEU A 427 -8.41 33.73 -24.13
C LEU A 427 -8.13 35.23 -24.10
N GLN A 428 -6.99 35.71 -24.63
CA GLN A 428 -6.62 37.14 -24.58
C GLN A 428 -7.53 38.03 -25.44
N ASP A 429 -8.19 37.47 -26.46
CA ASP A 429 -8.94 38.23 -27.47
C ASP A 429 -10.46 37.93 -27.50
N ILE A 430 -10.98 37.11 -26.57
CA ILE A 430 -12.39 36.69 -26.60
C ILE A 430 -13.19 37.31 -25.45
N SER A 431 -14.20 38.11 -25.80
CA SER A 431 -15.26 38.52 -24.87
C SER A 431 -16.30 37.42 -24.73
N LEU A 432 -16.15 36.55 -23.74
CA LEU A 432 -17.14 35.50 -23.46
C LEU A 432 -18.39 36.08 -22.78
N PRO A 433 -19.60 35.52 -23.02
CA PRO A 433 -20.85 35.98 -22.40
C PRO A 433 -20.96 35.47 -20.95
N ILE A 434 -19.96 35.79 -20.13
CA ILE A 434 -19.83 35.45 -18.70
C ILE A 434 -19.19 36.64 -17.97
N GLY A 435 -19.19 36.61 -16.64
CA GLY A 435 -18.54 37.62 -15.81
C GLY A 435 -19.48 38.72 -15.32
N TRP A 436 -18.93 39.57 -14.45
CA TRP A 436 -19.66 40.61 -13.72
C TRP A 436 -19.59 41.99 -14.40
N SER A 437 -19.32 42.03 -15.71
CA SER A 437 -19.30 43.31 -16.43
C SER A 437 -20.68 43.99 -16.39
N GLU A 438 -20.71 45.32 -16.40
CA GLU A 438 -21.98 46.06 -16.35
C GLU A 438 -22.92 45.67 -17.50
N ILE A 439 -22.35 45.40 -18.70
CA ILE A 439 -23.09 44.99 -19.89
C ILE A 439 -23.75 43.63 -19.65
N THR A 440 -22.97 42.63 -19.23
CA THR A 440 -23.44 41.26 -18.97
C THR A 440 -24.51 41.24 -17.88
N VAL A 441 -24.29 41.93 -16.76
CA VAL A 441 -25.22 41.97 -15.64
C VAL A 441 -26.53 42.66 -16.02
N LYS A 442 -26.46 43.75 -16.81
CA LYS A 442 -27.66 44.48 -17.27
C LYS A 442 -28.51 43.60 -18.19
N GLU A 443 -27.90 42.92 -19.15
CA GLU A 443 -28.60 41.99 -20.04
C GLU A 443 -29.21 40.81 -19.29
N GLN A 444 -28.47 40.21 -18.35
CA GLN A 444 -28.99 39.14 -17.50
C GLN A 444 -30.19 39.62 -16.67
N ARG A 445 -30.13 40.81 -16.05
CA ARG A 445 -31.26 41.39 -15.31
C ARG A 445 -32.50 41.58 -16.19
N ILE A 446 -32.33 42.08 -17.42
CA ILE A 446 -33.44 42.25 -18.38
C ILE A 446 -34.08 40.90 -18.73
N GLN A 447 -33.26 39.87 -18.95
CA GLN A 447 -33.80 38.55 -19.22
C GLN A 447 -34.42 37.90 -17.98
N ASN A 448 -33.92 38.21 -16.78
CA ASN A 448 -34.40 37.66 -15.52
C ASN A 448 -35.72 38.29 -15.08
N SER A 449 -35.97 39.57 -15.40
CA SER A 449 -37.25 40.24 -15.12
C SER A 449 -38.43 39.67 -15.90
N GLN A 450 -38.19 38.86 -16.93
CA GLN A 450 -39.25 38.14 -17.67
C GLN A 450 -39.81 36.94 -16.87
N TRP A 451 -39.12 36.51 -15.83
CA TRP A 451 -39.57 35.44 -14.93
C TRP A 451 -40.31 36.01 -13.73
N ARG A 452 -41.34 35.29 -13.26
CA ARG A 452 -42.16 35.69 -12.10
C ARG A 452 -41.32 35.96 -10.84
N VAL A 453 -40.18 35.30 -10.72
CA VAL A 453 -39.22 35.48 -9.63
C VAL A 453 -37.81 35.59 -10.24
N PRO A 454 -37.25 36.81 -10.41
CA PRO A 454 -36.05 37.02 -11.22
C PRO A 454 -34.80 36.26 -10.76
N PHE A 455 -34.63 36.09 -9.44
CA PHE A 455 -33.48 35.38 -8.87
C PHE A 455 -33.52 33.86 -9.12
N VAL A 456 -34.70 33.29 -9.39
CA VAL A 456 -34.84 31.84 -9.65
C VAL A 456 -34.16 31.45 -10.96
N LYS A 457 -34.32 32.26 -12.01
CA LYS A 457 -33.65 32.01 -13.30
C LYS A 457 -32.13 32.09 -13.13
N GLN A 458 -31.64 33.12 -12.43
CA GLN A 458 -30.20 33.31 -12.20
C GLN A 458 -29.60 32.12 -11.43
N PHE A 459 -30.28 31.69 -10.36
CA PHE A 459 -29.84 30.53 -9.58
C PHE A 459 -29.88 29.23 -10.39
N ALA A 460 -30.94 29.02 -11.19
CA ALA A 460 -31.05 27.86 -12.08
C ALA A 460 -29.94 27.85 -13.14
N GLY A 461 -29.61 29.01 -13.70
CA GLY A 461 -28.51 29.18 -14.66
C GLY A 461 -27.15 28.82 -14.06
N TRP A 462 -26.86 29.30 -12.85
CA TRP A 462 -25.63 28.94 -12.13
C TRP A 462 -25.61 27.48 -11.70
N LEU A 463 -26.75 26.89 -11.31
CA LEU A 463 -26.85 25.48 -10.97
C LEU A 463 -26.55 24.58 -12.18
N LEU A 464 -27.14 24.90 -13.34
CA LEU A 464 -26.87 24.20 -14.60
C LEU A 464 -25.39 24.33 -15.00
N SER A 465 -24.82 25.52 -14.88
CA SER A 465 -23.39 25.75 -15.15
C SER A 465 -22.52 24.99 -14.17
N GLY A 466 -22.87 24.96 -12.89
CA GLY A 466 -22.14 24.22 -11.87
C GLY A 466 -22.12 22.71 -12.12
N ILE A 467 -23.26 22.14 -12.51
CA ILE A 467 -23.35 20.72 -12.92
C ILE A 467 -22.49 20.48 -14.17
N ALA A 468 -22.59 21.35 -15.19
CA ALA A 468 -21.78 21.25 -16.40
C ALA A 468 -20.27 21.29 -16.10
N ILE A 469 -19.83 22.24 -15.27
CA ILE A 469 -18.43 22.39 -14.84
C ILE A 469 -17.95 21.15 -14.06
N SER A 470 -18.81 20.58 -13.21
CA SER A 470 -18.47 19.40 -12.40
C SER A 470 -18.20 18.13 -13.21
N MET A 471 -18.55 18.10 -14.50
CA MET A 471 -18.24 16.99 -15.41
C MET A 471 -16.73 16.89 -15.72
N GLY A 472 -15.97 17.97 -15.51
CA GLY A 472 -14.53 18.00 -15.69
C GLY A 472 -14.09 18.35 -17.12
N SER A 473 -12.85 18.81 -17.25
CA SER A 473 -12.29 19.28 -18.53
C SER A 473 -12.16 18.17 -19.57
N SER A 474 -11.81 16.95 -19.16
CA SER A 474 -11.67 15.80 -20.06
C SER A 474 -12.97 15.47 -20.80
N PHE A 475 -14.11 15.50 -20.10
CA PHE A 475 -15.41 15.27 -20.70
C PHE A 475 -15.73 16.29 -21.82
N TRP A 476 -15.56 17.58 -21.54
CA TRP A 476 -15.86 18.63 -22.51
C TRP A 476 -14.88 18.64 -23.69
N PHE A 477 -13.61 18.28 -23.46
CA PHE A 477 -12.63 18.13 -24.52
C PHE A 477 -12.96 16.97 -25.47
N ASP A 478 -13.32 15.79 -24.92
CA ASP A 478 -13.74 14.63 -25.71
C ASP A 478 -14.98 14.95 -26.55
N LEU A 479 -15.95 15.66 -25.95
CA LEU A 479 -17.16 16.07 -26.64
C LEU A 479 -16.87 17.09 -27.75
N MET A 480 -15.98 18.05 -27.49
CA MET A 480 -15.53 19.02 -28.49
C MET A 480 -14.87 18.33 -29.68
N SER A 481 -13.91 17.44 -29.41
CA SER A 481 -13.16 16.69 -30.42
C SER A 481 -14.09 15.88 -31.33
N LYS A 482 -15.07 15.17 -30.74
CA LYS A 482 -16.06 14.39 -31.52
C LYS A 482 -16.89 15.28 -32.44
N ILE A 483 -17.45 16.38 -31.93
CA ILE A 483 -18.35 17.25 -32.70
C ILE A 483 -17.60 18.00 -33.80
N VAL A 484 -16.40 18.50 -33.49
CA VAL A 484 -15.53 19.17 -34.46
C VAL A 484 -15.14 18.23 -35.60
N ASN A 485 -14.78 16.98 -35.29
CA ASN A 485 -14.44 15.99 -36.31
C ASN A 485 -15.64 15.64 -37.21
N VAL A 486 -16.85 15.52 -36.65
CA VAL A 486 -18.09 15.32 -37.44
C VAL A 486 -18.35 16.51 -38.37
N ARG A 487 -18.15 17.74 -37.89
CA ARG A 487 -18.28 18.96 -38.70
C ARG A 487 -17.27 19.00 -39.85
N ASN A 488 -16.05 18.52 -39.62
CA ASN A 488 -15.00 18.46 -40.64
C ASN A 488 -15.24 17.34 -41.67
N ALA A 489 -15.74 16.16 -41.24
CA ALA A 489 -16.10 15.06 -42.14
C ALA A 489 -17.23 15.43 -43.11
N GLY A 490 -18.19 16.26 -42.66
CA GLY A 490 -19.26 16.80 -43.52
C GLY A 490 -18.80 17.81 -44.58
N LYS A 491 -17.52 18.24 -44.55
CA LYS A 491 -16.90 19.13 -45.56
C LYS A 491 -16.02 18.38 -46.59
N GLY A 492 -16.01 17.04 -46.55
CA GLY A 492 -15.25 16.21 -47.49
C GLY A 492 -15.81 16.22 -48.92
N SER A 493 -14.91 16.44 -49.88
CA SER A 493 -15.08 16.66 -51.31
C SER A 493 -15.86 15.59 -52.10
N TYR A 494 -16.79 16.03 -52.96
CA TYR A 494 -17.19 15.25 -54.16
C TYR A 494 -15.97 15.13 -55.10
N PRO A 495 -15.70 13.95 -55.68
CA PRO A 495 -14.71 13.86 -56.75
C PRO A 495 -15.26 14.66 -57.95
N THR A 496 -14.53 15.68 -58.37
CA THR A 496 -14.77 16.35 -59.65
C THR A 496 -14.36 15.39 -60.76
N ASP A 497 -15.33 14.91 -61.54
CA ASP A 497 -15.09 14.19 -62.79
C ASP A 497 -14.29 15.08 -63.74
N ASP A 498 -13.03 14.70 -63.98
CA ASP A 498 -12.21 15.28 -65.03
C ASP A 498 -12.60 14.66 -66.38
N HIS A 499 -13.56 15.28 -67.05
CA HIS A 499 -13.84 15.05 -68.46
C HIS A 499 -13.25 16.20 -69.29
N SER A 500 -11.95 16.15 -69.62
CA SER A 500 -11.45 16.78 -70.86
C SER A 500 -10.04 16.36 -71.26
N SER A 501 -9.89 15.15 -71.82
CA SER A 501 -8.91 14.90 -72.88
C SER A 501 -9.26 13.66 -73.71
N ARG A 502 -10.15 13.83 -74.69
CA ARG A 502 -10.08 13.07 -75.95
C ARG A 502 -10.22 14.05 -77.11
N SER A 503 -9.10 14.21 -77.80
CA SER A 503 -9.03 14.57 -79.20
C SER A 503 -9.97 13.72 -80.04
N LEU A 504 -10.95 14.34 -80.71
CA LEU A 504 -10.95 14.59 -82.16
C LEU A 504 -12.15 15.48 -82.51
#